data_AF-A0AAU0BHJ2-F1
#
_entry.id   AF-A0AAU0BHJ2-F1
#
_cell.length_a   1.000
_cell.length_b   1.000
_cell.length_c   1.000
_cell.angle_alpha   90.00
_cell.angle_beta   90.00
_cell.angle_gamma   90.00
#
_symmetry.space_group_name_H-M   'P 1'
#
loop_
_entity.id
_entity.type
_entity.pdbx_description
1 polymer ?
#
loop_
_entity_poly.entity_id
_entity_poly.type
_entity_poly.pdbx_seq_one_letter_code
_entity_poly.pdbx_strand_id
1 'polypeptide(L)'
;MESNEESRFPQPQQAAASSAGVRPASPLTDPALTPLVSQSPTLQAGLSQLKRDGIGVVWGNAGGGTYIIPDKQIVIDQNAIGKGERLAGSLSHEIGHHRFTEEPDYSSKHAYVTNMLRGEAAATLSNALVRREILNNQGPDIGIAGSGPRPKQYEEIADQQMAGKITRDAALNQISQVFKTEQPSVGPSKTYEQYYGDYYDKHVAPLQRKHGRPEPGSGTDSLVNDVKQDLPSRDSQAPLSAKPSLPTQQDHADHALYQQIKGGVEKLDAQHGREWDGSSQRMTASLLVLAKEEGLTRVDHVLLNSPTDKLAAGEKVFLVQGTQSDPAHLRADMATMQAVQTPENQSFERVQSINQAQSQVREQQQALEQSQQTVTPPGPTMTR
;
A
#
# COMPACT_ATOMS: atom_id res chain seq x y z
N MET A 1 -70.17 -21.96 -6.21
CA MET A 1 -69.03 -21.66 -5.33
C MET A 1 -67.84 -22.40 -5.88
N GLU A 2 -66.79 -21.64 -6.20
CA GLU A 2 -65.39 -22.04 -6.47
C GLU A 2 -65.16 -22.88 -7.75
N SER A 3 -64.82 -22.31 -8.92
CA SER A 3 -63.65 -21.51 -9.32
C SER A 3 -62.33 -22.30 -9.31
N ASN A 4 -62.00 -22.95 -10.43
CA ASN A 4 -60.65 -23.43 -10.72
C ASN A 4 -60.33 -23.07 -12.18
N GLU A 5 -59.80 -21.87 -12.40
CA GLU A 5 -59.28 -21.43 -13.72
C GLU A 5 -57.76 -21.57 -13.72
N GLU A 6 -57.30 -22.59 -14.45
CA GLU A 6 -55.92 -22.83 -14.82
C GLU A 6 -55.55 -21.84 -15.96
N SER A 7 -55.07 -20.65 -15.59
CA SER A 7 -54.63 -19.63 -16.54
C SER A 7 -53.15 -19.82 -16.92
N ARG A 8 -53.00 -20.20 -18.18
CA ARG A 8 -51.81 -20.24 -19.04
C ARG A 8 -50.90 -19.01 -18.87
N PHE A 9 -49.76 -19.15 -18.19
CA PHE A 9 -48.68 -18.17 -18.21
C PHE A 9 -47.74 -18.43 -19.41
N PRO A 10 -47.35 -17.39 -20.17
CA PRO A 10 -46.37 -17.52 -21.24
C PRO A 10 -44.99 -17.84 -20.65
N GLN A 11 -44.34 -18.86 -21.20
CA GLN A 11 -42.95 -19.19 -20.90
C GLN A 11 -42.08 -17.95 -21.19
N PRO A 12 -41.25 -17.50 -20.23
CA PRO A 12 -40.16 -16.59 -20.56
C PRO A 12 -39.26 -17.30 -21.55
N GLN A 13 -39.20 -16.73 -22.76
CA GLN A 13 -38.26 -17.03 -23.81
C GLN A 13 -36.87 -17.17 -23.17
N GLN A 14 -36.27 -18.35 -23.28
CA GLN A 14 -34.88 -18.57 -22.89
C GLN A 14 -34.04 -17.52 -23.60
N ALA A 15 -33.65 -16.49 -22.86
CA ALA A 15 -32.60 -15.58 -23.26
C ALA A 15 -31.37 -16.46 -23.50
N ALA A 16 -30.90 -16.43 -24.74
CA ALA A 16 -29.82 -17.24 -25.25
C ALA A 16 -28.65 -17.26 -24.27
N ALA A 17 -28.14 -18.47 -24.04
CA ALA A 17 -26.91 -18.70 -23.31
C ALA A 17 -25.81 -17.74 -23.80
N SER A 18 -25.20 -17.10 -22.81
CA SER A 18 -24.09 -16.17 -22.86
C SER A 18 -23.09 -16.50 -23.97
N SER A 19 -22.87 -15.57 -24.89
CA SER A 19 -21.62 -15.57 -25.66
C SER A 19 -20.48 -15.41 -24.66
N ALA A 20 -19.72 -16.47 -24.40
CA ALA A 20 -18.45 -16.40 -23.69
C ALA A 20 -17.48 -15.56 -24.56
N GLY A 21 -17.53 -14.24 -24.37
CA GLY A 21 -16.66 -13.30 -25.05
C GLY A 21 -15.21 -13.54 -24.65
N VAL A 22 -14.31 -13.41 -25.62
CA VAL A 22 -12.86 -13.42 -25.38
C VAL A 22 -12.54 -12.42 -24.27
N ARG A 23 -11.77 -12.84 -23.27
CA ARG A 23 -11.30 -11.97 -22.17
C ARG A 23 -10.65 -10.71 -22.76
N PRO A 24 -11.06 -9.49 -22.34
CA PRO A 24 -10.40 -8.26 -22.78
C PRO A 24 -8.91 -8.27 -22.42
N ALA A 25 -8.06 -7.77 -23.32
CA ALA A 25 -6.60 -7.78 -23.13
C ALA A 25 -6.15 -6.93 -21.91
N SER A 26 -6.90 -5.87 -21.59
CA SER A 26 -6.71 -4.99 -20.44
C SER A 26 -8.07 -4.55 -19.89
N PRO A 27 -8.15 -4.15 -18.60
CA PRO A 27 -9.34 -3.52 -18.04
C PRO A 27 -9.88 -2.35 -18.88
N LEU A 28 -8.99 -1.57 -19.51
CA LEU A 28 -9.38 -0.42 -20.33
C LEU A 28 -10.05 -0.82 -21.66
N THR A 29 -9.88 -2.07 -22.08
CA THR A 29 -10.50 -2.62 -23.29
C THR A 29 -11.76 -3.43 -23.00
N ASP A 30 -12.19 -3.49 -21.73
CA ASP A 30 -13.42 -4.17 -21.37
C ASP A 30 -14.64 -3.39 -21.91
N PRO A 31 -15.50 -4.01 -22.74
CA PRO A 31 -16.64 -3.33 -23.32
C PRO A 31 -17.64 -2.83 -22.26
N ALA A 32 -17.70 -3.46 -21.08
CA ALA A 32 -18.58 -3.02 -20.00
C ALA A 32 -18.13 -1.69 -19.37
N LEU A 33 -16.83 -1.34 -19.46
CA LEU A 33 -16.31 -0.07 -18.94
C LEU A 33 -16.55 1.11 -19.89
N THR A 34 -16.55 0.85 -21.20
CA THR A 34 -16.63 1.87 -22.27
C THR A 34 -17.75 2.91 -22.06
N PRO A 35 -19.02 2.53 -21.83
CA PRO A 35 -20.10 3.52 -21.64
C PRO A 35 -19.86 4.41 -20.41
N LEU A 36 -19.33 3.87 -19.32
CA LEU A 36 -19.10 4.61 -18.08
C LEU A 36 -17.98 5.65 -18.23
N VAL A 37 -16.94 5.32 -18.99
CA VAL A 37 -15.88 6.29 -19.34
C VAL A 37 -16.49 7.47 -20.10
N SER A 38 -17.39 7.23 -21.06
CA SER A 38 -18.02 8.32 -21.83
C SER A 38 -18.90 9.25 -20.98
N GLN A 39 -19.42 8.76 -19.85
CA GLN A 39 -20.32 9.47 -18.95
C GLN A 39 -19.61 10.29 -17.86
N SER A 40 -18.29 10.15 -17.70
CA SER A 40 -17.54 10.85 -16.65
C SER A 40 -16.31 11.60 -17.19
N PRO A 41 -16.37 12.94 -17.28
CA PRO A 41 -15.20 13.76 -17.55
C PRO A 41 -14.04 13.55 -16.57
N THR A 42 -14.33 13.31 -15.28
CA THR A 42 -13.30 13.04 -14.27
C THR A 42 -12.56 11.74 -14.56
N LEU A 43 -13.28 10.66 -14.92
CA LEU A 43 -12.68 9.38 -15.30
C LEU A 43 -11.85 9.51 -16.59
N GLN A 44 -12.37 10.22 -17.61
CA GLN A 44 -11.63 10.48 -18.85
C GLN A 44 -10.32 11.24 -18.61
N ALA A 45 -10.37 12.29 -17.78
CA ALA A 45 -9.20 13.08 -17.42
C ALA A 45 -8.16 12.24 -16.66
N GLY A 46 -8.62 11.38 -15.74
CA GLY A 46 -7.78 10.44 -15.00
C GLY A 46 -7.08 9.43 -15.91
N LEU A 47 -7.83 8.77 -16.79
CA LEU A 47 -7.26 7.83 -17.77
C LEU A 47 -6.27 8.51 -18.73
N SER A 48 -6.55 9.75 -19.12
CA SER A 48 -5.63 10.55 -19.93
C SER A 48 -4.34 10.88 -19.18
N GLN A 49 -4.41 11.12 -17.87
CA GLN A 49 -3.24 11.34 -17.02
C GLN A 49 -2.39 10.08 -16.90
N LEU A 50 -2.99 8.93 -16.59
CA LEU A 50 -2.26 7.65 -16.53
C LEU A 50 -1.50 7.37 -17.83
N LYS A 51 -2.14 7.63 -18.98
CA LYS A 51 -1.49 7.48 -20.29
C LYS A 51 -0.29 8.42 -20.46
N ARG A 52 -0.40 9.69 -20.03
CA ARG A 52 0.71 10.66 -20.09
C ARG A 52 1.88 10.23 -19.21
N ASP A 53 1.58 9.68 -18.04
CA ASP A 53 2.55 9.29 -17.03
C ASP A 53 3.14 7.88 -17.27
N GLY A 54 2.67 7.17 -18.31
CA GLY A 54 3.13 5.82 -18.62
C GLY A 54 2.62 4.75 -17.67
N ILE A 55 1.57 5.04 -16.89
CA ILE A 55 0.98 4.10 -15.93
C ILE A 55 0.07 3.12 -16.67
N GLY A 56 0.48 1.85 -16.65
CA GLY A 56 -0.31 0.76 -17.24
C GLY A 56 -1.59 0.48 -16.44
N VAL A 57 -2.60 -0.09 -17.09
CA VAL A 57 -3.77 -0.64 -16.41
C VAL A 57 -3.92 -2.09 -16.84
N VAL A 58 -3.73 -3.01 -15.89
CA VAL A 58 -3.61 -4.44 -16.17
C VAL A 58 -4.55 -5.27 -15.30
N TRP A 59 -4.85 -6.47 -15.76
CA TRP A 59 -5.55 -7.44 -14.93
C TRP A 59 -4.60 -8.05 -13.90
N GLY A 60 -5.07 -8.15 -12.67
CA GLY A 60 -4.51 -9.00 -11.62
C GLY A 60 -5.24 -10.34 -11.52
N ASN A 61 -4.79 -11.18 -10.60
CA ASN A 61 -5.40 -12.47 -10.34
C ASN A 61 -6.75 -12.34 -9.63
N ALA A 62 -7.59 -13.35 -9.81
CA ALA A 62 -8.95 -13.37 -9.26
C ALA A 62 -8.88 -13.34 -7.74
N GLY A 63 -9.52 -12.35 -7.12
CA GLY A 63 -9.53 -12.17 -5.67
C GLY A 63 -8.26 -11.54 -5.11
N GLY A 64 -7.31 -11.15 -5.97
CA GLY A 64 -6.08 -10.47 -5.56
C GLY A 64 -6.26 -9.00 -5.20
N GLY A 65 -7.48 -8.48 -5.29
CA GLY A 65 -7.83 -7.08 -5.04
C GLY A 65 -7.45 -6.13 -6.18
N THR A 66 -7.79 -4.87 -5.96
CA THR A 66 -7.43 -3.75 -6.84
C THR A 66 -6.44 -2.87 -6.07
N TYR A 67 -5.40 -2.38 -6.74
CA TYR A 67 -4.40 -1.49 -6.14
C TYR A 67 -3.55 -0.83 -7.23
N ILE A 68 -2.90 0.28 -6.88
CA ILE A 68 -1.86 0.92 -7.69
C ILE A 68 -0.46 0.52 -7.23
N ILE A 69 0.42 0.28 -8.21
CA ILE A 69 1.87 0.25 -8.03
C ILE A 69 2.38 1.61 -8.51
N PRO A 70 2.91 2.47 -7.61
CA PRO A 70 3.39 3.81 -7.95
C PRO A 70 4.31 3.81 -9.16
N ASP A 71 4.14 4.81 -10.03
CA ASP A 71 4.94 5.03 -11.25
C ASP A 71 4.99 3.87 -12.26
N LYS A 72 4.15 2.86 -12.09
CA LYS A 72 4.19 1.65 -12.93
C LYS A 72 2.83 1.27 -13.50
N GLN A 73 1.89 0.85 -12.65
CA GLN A 73 0.63 0.28 -13.13
C GLN A 73 -0.46 0.24 -12.07
N ILE A 74 -1.71 0.37 -12.51
CA ILE A 74 -2.90 -0.03 -11.76
C ILE A 74 -3.22 -1.48 -12.07
N VAL A 75 -3.41 -2.28 -11.03
CA VAL A 75 -3.82 -3.68 -11.11
C VAL A 75 -5.29 -3.80 -10.71
N ILE A 76 -6.12 -4.32 -11.62
CA ILE A 76 -7.55 -4.55 -11.39
C ILE A 76 -7.82 -6.05 -11.21
N ASP A 77 -8.53 -6.44 -10.15
CA ASP A 77 -8.96 -7.83 -9.95
C ASP A 77 -9.74 -8.35 -11.17
N GLN A 78 -9.28 -9.44 -11.79
CA GLN A 78 -9.96 -10.04 -12.95
C GLN A 78 -11.39 -10.55 -12.65
N ASN A 79 -11.79 -10.68 -11.38
CA ASN A 79 -13.20 -10.91 -11.02
C ASN A 79 -14.13 -9.74 -11.41
N ALA A 80 -13.57 -8.61 -11.83
CA ALA A 80 -14.29 -7.46 -12.37
C ALA A 80 -14.49 -7.52 -13.90
N ILE A 81 -13.98 -8.53 -14.62
CA ILE A 81 -14.22 -8.69 -16.06
C ILE A 81 -15.72 -8.71 -16.35
N GLY A 82 -16.14 -7.87 -17.29
CA GLY A 82 -17.54 -7.69 -17.67
C GLY A 82 -18.42 -6.97 -16.65
N LYS A 83 -17.86 -6.47 -15.54
CA LYS A 83 -18.57 -5.75 -14.47
C LYS A 83 -18.21 -4.28 -14.51
N GLY A 84 -18.80 -3.55 -15.45
CA GLY A 84 -18.47 -2.14 -15.74
C GLY A 84 -18.46 -1.25 -14.50
N GLU A 85 -19.47 -1.38 -13.64
CA GLU A 85 -19.63 -0.60 -12.41
C GLU A 85 -18.46 -0.83 -11.45
N ARG A 86 -18.09 -2.10 -11.24
CA ARG A 86 -16.94 -2.47 -10.40
C ARG A 86 -15.63 -1.97 -11.00
N LEU A 87 -15.47 -2.05 -12.32
CA LEU A 87 -14.28 -1.54 -13.01
C LEU A 87 -14.15 -0.02 -12.88
N ALA A 88 -15.24 0.73 -13.13
CA ALA A 88 -15.25 2.18 -13.03
C ALA A 88 -14.99 2.65 -11.59
N GLY A 89 -15.64 2.03 -10.60
CA GLY A 89 -15.41 2.30 -9.17
C GLY A 89 -13.95 2.06 -8.78
N SER A 90 -13.42 0.87 -9.08
CA SER A 90 -12.02 0.52 -8.83
C SER A 90 -11.04 1.47 -9.52
N LEU A 91 -11.18 1.71 -10.83
CA LEU A 91 -10.27 2.60 -11.56
C LEU A 91 -10.32 4.03 -11.05
N SER A 92 -11.51 4.55 -10.76
CA SER A 92 -11.66 5.91 -10.25
C SER A 92 -10.99 6.10 -8.89
N HIS A 93 -11.01 5.08 -8.03
CA HIS A 93 -10.32 5.07 -6.74
C HIS A 93 -8.80 5.12 -6.92
N GLU A 94 -8.23 4.19 -7.70
CA GLU A 94 -6.78 4.12 -7.95
C GLU A 94 -6.24 5.37 -8.69
N ILE A 95 -7.03 5.94 -9.60
CA ILE A 95 -6.72 7.24 -10.23
C ILE A 95 -6.63 8.35 -9.18
N GLY A 96 -7.48 8.31 -8.15
CA GLY A 96 -7.44 9.31 -7.09
C GLY A 96 -6.16 9.19 -6.24
N HIS A 97 -5.67 7.98 -5.98
CA HIS A 97 -4.34 7.77 -5.39
C HIS A 97 -3.24 8.31 -6.30
N HIS A 98 -3.23 7.96 -7.59
CA HIS A 98 -2.22 8.43 -8.54
C HIS A 98 -2.15 9.96 -8.63
N ARG A 99 -3.31 10.62 -8.55
CA ARG A 99 -3.42 12.09 -8.65
C ARG A 99 -3.18 12.81 -7.33
N PHE A 100 -2.95 12.09 -6.24
CA PHE A 100 -2.58 12.67 -4.96
C PHE A 100 -1.07 12.85 -4.90
N THR A 101 -0.61 14.10 -4.89
CA THR A 101 0.81 14.45 -5.00
C THR A 101 1.36 15.14 -3.75
N GLU A 102 0.62 15.11 -2.63
CA GLU A 102 1.12 15.65 -1.37
C GLU A 102 2.14 14.68 -0.79
N GLU A 103 3.37 15.14 -0.62
CA GLU A 103 4.44 14.35 -0.01
C GLU A 103 4.09 13.98 1.44
N PRO A 104 4.44 12.77 1.89
CA PRO A 104 4.25 12.38 3.29
C PRO A 104 4.92 13.33 4.27
N ASP A 105 4.13 13.84 5.23
CA ASP A 105 4.63 14.76 6.25
C ASP A 105 5.14 13.99 7.47
N TYR A 106 6.46 13.81 7.54
CA TYR A 106 7.13 13.16 8.66
C TYR A 106 7.48 14.13 9.81
N SER A 107 6.84 15.30 9.94
CA SER A 107 7.16 16.25 11.03
C SER A 107 6.62 15.84 12.40
N SER A 108 5.52 15.10 12.44
CA SER A 108 4.89 14.58 13.65
C SER A 108 3.98 13.39 13.32
N LYS A 109 3.59 12.63 14.35
CA LYS A 109 2.60 11.55 14.20
C LYS A 109 1.29 12.06 13.58
N HIS A 110 0.81 13.19 14.08
CA HIS A 110 -0.45 13.78 13.60
C HIS A 110 -0.35 14.21 12.14
N ALA A 111 0.76 14.85 11.75
CA ALA A 111 0.97 15.29 10.37
C ALA A 111 1.07 14.10 9.41
N TYR A 112 1.80 13.06 9.80
CA TYR A 112 1.94 11.83 9.01
C TYR A 112 0.58 11.13 8.81
N VAL A 113 -0.15 10.90 9.90
CA VAL A 113 -1.47 10.27 9.85
C VAL A 113 -2.45 11.10 9.00
N THR A 114 -2.43 12.42 9.16
CA THR A 114 -3.27 13.33 8.37
C THR A 114 -2.96 13.23 6.88
N ASN A 115 -1.69 13.23 6.48
CA ASN A 115 -1.30 13.09 5.07
C ASN A 115 -1.76 11.75 4.50
N MET A 116 -1.53 10.63 5.21
CA MET A 116 -1.96 9.31 4.74
C MET A 116 -3.49 9.22 4.57
N LEU A 117 -4.26 9.77 5.52
CA LEU A 117 -5.72 9.84 5.42
C LEU A 117 -6.20 10.75 4.29
N ARG A 118 -5.44 11.79 3.93
CA ARG A 118 -5.73 12.63 2.75
C ARG A 118 -5.51 11.88 1.44
N GLY A 119 -4.57 10.94 1.38
CA GLY A 119 -4.40 10.02 0.26
C GLY A 119 -5.64 9.15 0.03
N GLU A 120 -6.16 8.52 1.09
CA GLU A 120 -7.42 7.76 1.05
C GLU A 120 -8.62 8.65 0.67
N ALA A 121 -8.64 9.88 1.21
CA ALA A 121 -9.67 10.86 0.89
C ALA A 121 -9.64 11.24 -0.60
N ALA A 122 -8.47 11.35 -1.21
CA ALA A 122 -8.32 11.67 -2.63
C ALA A 122 -8.84 10.56 -3.54
N ALA A 123 -8.57 9.30 -3.19
CA ALA A 123 -9.10 8.12 -3.86
C ALA A 123 -10.64 8.04 -3.76
N THR A 124 -11.16 8.20 -2.53
CA THR A 124 -12.60 8.20 -2.25
C THR A 124 -13.33 9.33 -2.97
N LEU A 125 -12.78 10.54 -2.93
CA LEU A 125 -13.36 11.70 -3.60
C LEU A 125 -13.38 11.53 -5.12
N SER A 126 -12.31 10.97 -5.71
CA SER A 126 -12.25 10.67 -7.13
C SER A 126 -13.38 9.70 -7.53
N ASN A 127 -13.58 8.61 -6.79
CA ASN A 127 -14.69 7.68 -7.03
C ASN A 127 -16.06 8.35 -6.87
N ALA A 128 -16.27 9.14 -5.82
CA ALA A 128 -17.54 9.83 -5.58
C ALA A 128 -17.90 10.84 -6.70
N LEU A 129 -16.91 11.59 -7.21
CA LEU A 129 -17.09 12.51 -8.33
C LEU A 129 -17.44 11.76 -9.62
N VAL A 130 -16.72 10.68 -9.95
CA VAL A 130 -16.99 9.84 -11.12
C VAL A 130 -18.40 9.24 -11.04
N ARG A 131 -18.78 8.71 -9.88
CA ARG A 131 -20.13 8.19 -9.64
C ARG A 131 -21.20 9.27 -9.89
N ARG A 132 -21.01 10.47 -9.33
CA ARG A 132 -21.97 11.57 -9.49
C ARG A 132 -22.12 12.00 -10.95
N GLU A 133 -21.02 12.08 -11.69
CA GLU A 133 -21.05 12.39 -13.13
C GLU A 133 -21.79 11.33 -13.95
N ILE A 134 -21.56 10.04 -13.65
CA ILE A 134 -22.27 8.93 -14.30
C ILE A 134 -23.77 9.01 -14.01
N LEU A 135 -24.18 9.22 -12.76
CA LEU A 135 -25.58 9.38 -12.38
C LEU A 135 -26.24 10.59 -13.04
N ASN A 136 -25.54 11.72 -13.15
CA ASN A 136 -26.03 12.91 -13.85
C ASN A 136 -26.29 12.64 -15.34
N ASN A 137 -25.57 11.69 -15.93
CA ASN A 137 -25.75 11.23 -17.30
C ASN A 137 -26.67 9.99 -17.41
N GLN A 138 -27.51 9.74 -16.39
CA GLN A 138 -28.46 8.61 -16.34
C GLN A 138 -27.78 7.23 -16.43
N GLY A 139 -26.50 7.14 -16.07
CA GLY A 139 -25.76 5.89 -15.96
C GLY A 139 -26.05 5.16 -14.64
N PRO A 140 -25.53 3.93 -14.49
CA PRO A 140 -25.74 3.13 -13.28
C PRO A 140 -24.96 3.70 -12.09
N ASP A 141 -25.41 3.34 -10.89
CA ASP A 141 -24.68 3.61 -9.67
C ASP A 141 -23.45 2.67 -9.58
N ILE A 142 -22.24 3.24 -9.63
CA ILE A 142 -20.99 2.49 -9.51
C ILE A 142 -20.53 2.26 -8.07
N GLY A 143 -21.26 2.79 -7.08
CA GLY A 143 -20.96 2.71 -5.66
C GLY A 143 -19.76 3.56 -5.21
N ILE A 144 -19.62 3.68 -3.89
CA ILE A 144 -18.43 4.19 -3.21
C ILE A 144 -18.09 3.20 -2.09
N ALA A 145 -16.82 2.79 -2.01
CA ALA A 145 -16.36 1.93 -0.93
C ALA A 145 -16.49 2.63 0.43
N GLY A 146 -16.96 1.91 1.45
CA GLY A 146 -17.12 2.43 2.79
C GLY A 146 -18.17 1.64 3.58
N SER A 147 -18.13 1.76 4.90
CA SER A 147 -19.04 1.01 5.80
C SER A 147 -20.08 1.91 6.46
N GLY A 148 -21.27 1.37 6.71
CA GLY A 148 -22.36 2.07 7.39
C GLY A 148 -22.83 3.31 6.61
N PRO A 149 -23.00 4.48 7.27
CA PRO A 149 -23.53 5.69 6.61
C PRO A 149 -22.49 6.46 5.77
N ARG A 150 -21.23 6.03 5.77
CA ARG A 150 -20.12 6.80 5.20
C ARG A 150 -20.17 7.00 3.69
N PRO A 151 -20.56 6.01 2.86
CA PRO A 151 -20.73 6.26 1.42
C PRO A 151 -21.60 7.48 1.14
N LYS A 152 -22.73 7.63 1.85
CA LYS A 152 -23.60 8.80 1.73
C LYS A 152 -22.92 10.11 2.16
N GLN A 153 -22.10 10.08 3.21
CA GLN A 153 -21.32 11.26 3.62
C GLN A 153 -20.31 11.67 2.55
N TYR A 154 -19.63 10.70 1.93
CA TYR A 154 -18.71 10.97 0.82
C TYR A 154 -19.43 11.55 -0.40
N GLU A 155 -20.64 11.06 -0.72
CA GLU A 155 -21.50 11.62 -1.76
C GLU A 155 -21.83 13.08 -1.48
N GLU A 156 -22.29 13.40 -0.26
CA GLU A 156 -22.67 14.76 0.13
C GLU A 156 -21.48 15.74 0.04
N ILE A 157 -20.27 15.29 0.39
CA ILE A 157 -19.04 16.09 0.27
C ILE A 157 -18.67 16.31 -1.21
N ALA A 158 -18.73 15.25 -2.02
CA ALA A 158 -18.45 15.34 -3.46
C ALA A 158 -19.46 16.28 -4.17
N ASP A 159 -20.74 16.24 -3.78
CA ASP A 159 -21.77 17.14 -4.30
C ASP A 159 -21.48 18.61 -3.97
N GLN A 160 -21.04 18.89 -2.74
CA GLN A 160 -20.64 20.23 -2.35
C GLN A 160 -19.44 20.72 -3.14
N GLN A 161 -18.44 19.86 -3.37
CA GLN A 161 -17.27 20.22 -4.16
C GLN A 161 -17.65 20.46 -5.63
N MET A 162 -18.46 19.58 -6.22
CA MET A 162 -18.91 19.68 -7.61
C MET A 162 -19.78 20.93 -7.83
N ALA A 163 -20.57 21.33 -6.84
CA ALA A 163 -21.33 22.57 -6.84
C ALA A 163 -20.48 23.83 -6.55
N GLY A 164 -19.17 23.68 -6.33
CA GLY A 164 -18.26 24.79 -6.02
C GLY A 164 -18.44 25.40 -4.62
N LYS A 165 -19.19 24.73 -3.73
CA LYS A 165 -19.45 25.21 -2.35
C LYS A 165 -18.25 25.03 -1.43
N ILE A 166 -17.42 24.02 -1.71
CA ILE A 166 -16.16 23.76 -1.01
C ILE A 166 -15.04 23.54 -2.01
N THR A 167 -13.81 23.86 -1.61
CA THR A 167 -12.61 23.57 -2.41
C THR A 167 -12.30 22.08 -2.38
N ARG A 168 -11.46 21.62 -3.32
CA ARG A 168 -10.93 20.24 -3.27
C ARG A 168 -10.20 19.97 -1.95
N ASP A 169 -9.39 20.92 -1.48
CA ASP A 169 -8.66 20.77 -0.23
C ASP A 169 -9.60 20.60 0.98
N ALA A 170 -10.66 21.41 1.04
CA ALA A 170 -11.70 21.28 2.07
C ALA A 170 -12.43 19.93 1.98
N ALA A 171 -12.72 19.44 0.77
CA ALA A 171 -13.32 18.12 0.58
C ALA A 171 -12.41 16.99 1.08
N LEU A 172 -11.11 17.04 0.77
CA LEU A 172 -10.12 16.07 1.27
C LEU A 172 -10.05 16.07 2.79
N ASN A 173 -10.06 17.26 3.41
CA ASN A 173 -10.09 17.39 4.87
C ASN A 173 -11.37 16.82 5.49
N GLN A 174 -12.54 17.05 4.89
CA GLN A 174 -13.80 16.51 5.42
C GLN A 174 -13.86 14.99 5.28
N ILE A 175 -13.49 14.46 4.11
CA ILE A 175 -13.48 13.01 3.86
C ILE A 175 -12.47 12.33 4.77
N SER A 176 -11.26 12.89 4.95
CA SER A 176 -10.25 12.30 5.84
C SER A 176 -10.75 12.17 7.28
N GLN A 177 -11.51 13.14 7.79
CA GLN A 177 -12.11 13.07 9.14
C GLN A 177 -13.18 11.98 9.26
N VAL A 178 -13.95 11.74 8.20
CA VAL A 178 -14.92 10.63 8.17
C VAL A 178 -14.18 9.29 8.08
N PHE A 179 -13.20 9.20 7.18
CA PHE A 179 -12.42 8.01 6.84
C PHE A 179 -11.55 7.51 8.00
N LYS A 180 -11.02 8.42 8.84
CA LYS A 180 -10.12 8.04 9.94
C LYS A 180 -10.73 7.06 10.93
N THR A 181 -12.06 7.04 11.04
CA THR A 181 -12.84 6.13 11.91
C THR A 181 -13.28 4.85 11.21
N GLU A 182 -13.05 4.74 9.90
CA GLU A 182 -13.25 3.47 9.21
C GLU A 182 -12.26 2.43 9.71
N GLN A 183 -12.74 1.19 9.70
CA GLN A 183 -11.88 0.05 9.91
C GLN A 183 -11.40 -0.39 8.52
N PRO A 184 -10.08 -0.56 8.32
CA PRO A 184 -9.60 -1.17 7.11
C PRO A 184 -10.18 -2.59 7.03
N SER A 185 -10.50 -3.06 5.82
CA SER A 185 -11.05 -4.42 5.60
C SER A 185 -10.12 -5.54 6.07
N VAL A 186 -8.91 -5.19 6.51
CA VAL A 186 -7.83 -6.10 6.88
C VAL A 186 -7.43 -6.02 8.36
N GLY A 187 -8.15 -5.24 9.16
CA GLY A 187 -7.89 -5.04 10.59
C GLY A 187 -9.12 -4.50 11.33
N PRO A 188 -10.18 -5.31 11.54
CA PRO A 188 -11.46 -4.83 12.08
C PRO A 188 -11.40 -4.37 13.55
N SER A 189 -10.25 -4.53 14.22
CA SER A 189 -10.04 -4.09 15.60
C SER A 189 -9.46 -2.68 15.73
N LYS A 190 -9.05 -2.03 14.63
CA LYS A 190 -8.43 -0.71 14.64
C LYS A 190 -9.03 0.21 13.59
N THR A 191 -9.04 1.51 13.87
CA THR A 191 -9.40 2.53 12.88
C THR A 191 -8.20 2.88 11.99
N TYR A 192 -8.41 3.48 10.82
CA TYR A 192 -7.31 3.95 9.97
C TYR A 192 -6.38 4.94 10.68
N GLU A 193 -6.91 5.79 11.57
CA GLU A 193 -6.09 6.68 12.43
C GLU A 193 -5.12 5.90 13.31
N GLN A 194 -5.59 4.82 13.93
CA GLN A 194 -4.76 3.94 14.76
C GLN A 194 -3.77 3.15 13.91
N TYR A 195 -4.19 2.67 12.74
CA TYR A 195 -3.33 1.93 11.82
C TYR A 195 -2.13 2.77 11.37
N TYR A 196 -2.36 3.98 10.85
CA TYR A 196 -1.28 4.89 10.43
C TYR A 196 -0.47 5.41 11.62
N GLY A 197 -1.13 5.64 12.76
CA GLY A 197 -0.46 6.08 13.98
C GLY A 197 0.53 5.05 14.53
N ASP A 198 0.14 3.76 14.55
CA ASP A 198 1.00 2.67 14.99
C ASP A 198 2.21 2.50 14.06
N TYR A 199 2.01 2.70 12.75
CA TYR A 199 3.10 2.68 11.78
C TYR A 199 4.11 3.81 12.05
N TYR A 200 3.63 5.03 12.32
CA TYR A 200 4.51 6.15 12.67
C TYR A 200 5.37 5.84 13.89
N ASP A 201 4.75 5.35 14.98
CA ASP A 201 5.44 5.07 16.24
C ASP A 201 6.53 4.00 16.07
N LYS A 202 6.24 2.97 15.27
CA LYS A 202 7.16 1.84 15.05
C LYS A 202 8.28 2.16 14.08
N HIS A 203 8.01 2.94 13.03
CA HIS A 203 8.93 3.04 11.89
C HIS A 203 9.44 4.44 11.60
N VAL A 204 8.67 5.49 11.91
CA VAL A 204 9.02 6.87 11.57
C VAL A 204 9.69 7.56 12.77
N ALA A 205 9.09 7.48 13.95
CA ALA A 205 9.61 8.12 15.16
C ALA A 205 11.06 7.68 15.52
N PRO A 206 11.45 6.39 15.40
CA PRO A 206 12.83 5.98 15.68
C PRO A 206 13.86 6.58 14.71
N LEU A 207 13.47 6.80 13.44
CA LEU A 207 14.35 7.41 12.44
C LEU A 207 14.57 8.90 12.73
N GLN A 208 13.54 9.62 13.16
CA GLN A 208 13.67 11.04 13.49
C GLN A 208 14.56 11.29 14.71
N ARG A 209 14.45 10.43 15.73
CA ARG A 209 15.31 10.50 16.93
C ARG A 209 16.80 10.30 16.60
N LYS A 210 17.13 9.45 15.63
CA LYS A 210 18.52 9.26 15.17
C LYS A 210 19.09 10.46 14.41
N HIS A 211 18.24 11.30 13.82
CA HIS A 211 18.65 12.51 13.10
C HIS A 211 18.59 13.79 13.96
N GLY A 212 18.44 13.67 15.28
CA GLY A 212 18.51 14.82 16.20
C GLY A 212 17.34 15.79 16.15
N ARG A 213 16.19 15.40 15.56
CA ARG A 213 14.97 16.22 15.58
C ARG A 213 14.17 15.93 16.86
N PRO A 214 13.98 16.88 17.78
CA PRO A 214 13.12 16.67 18.94
C PRO A 214 11.65 16.64 18.51
N GLU A 215 10.88 15.70 19.08
CA GLU A 215 9.42 15.63 18.93
C GLU A 215 8.76 16.91 19.49
N PRO A 216 7.91 17.63 18.73
CA PRO A 216 7.01 18.60 19.32
C PRO A 216 5.95 17.83 20.11
N GLY A 217 5.93 18.05 21.43
CA GLY A 217 5.04 17.35 22.34
C GLY A 217 3.57 17.50 21.96
N SER A 218 2.81 16.44 22.25
CA SER A 218 1.35 16.42 22.23
C SER A 218 0.81 17.62 23.03
N GLY A 219 0.24 18.61 22.33
CA GLY A 219 -0.26 19.83 22.93
C GLY A 219 -1.15 20.57 21.95
N THR A 220 -2.45 20.57 22.24
CA THR A 220 -3.42 21.53 21.71
C THR A 220 -2.94 22.95 22.02
N ASP A 221 -2.71 23.80 21.01
CA ASP A 221 -3.41 25.08 20.78
C ASP A 221 -2.69 25.90 19.69
N SER A 222 -3.48 26.75 19.05
CA SER A 222 -3.22 27.62 17.92
C SER A 222 -2.13 28.67 18.16
N LEU A 223 -1.42 29.08 17.10
CA LEU A 223 -1.34 30.47 16.57
C LEU A 223 -0.06 30.72 15.74
N VAL A 224 -0.30 31.17 14.50
CA VAL A 224 0.47 32.08 13.63
C VAL A 224 1.77 32.72 14.16
N ASN A 225 2.87 32.62 13.40
CA ASN A 225 3.40 33.70 12.54
C ASN A 225 4.80 33.41 11.97
N ASP A 226 5.00 33.97 10.77
CA ASP A 226 6.20 34.14 9.96
C ASP A 226 7.56 34.25 10.67
N VAL A 227 8.59 33.58 10.11
CA VAL A 227 9.89 34.20 9.79
C VAL A 227 10.49 33.54 8.53
N LYS A 228 10.56 34.33 7.44
CA LYS A 228 11.49 34.18 6.32
C LYS A 228 12.93 34.21 6.83
N GLN A 229 13.79 33.31 6.37
CA GLN A 229 15.21 33.62 6.18
C GLN A 229 15.87 32.76 5.09
N ASP A 230 16.54 33.48 4.19
CA ASP A 230 17.24 33.05 2.99
C ASP A 230 18.48 32.18 3.24
N LEU A 231 18.91 31.51 2.14
CA LEU A 231 20.29 31.26 1.65
C LEU A 231 20.53 29.78 1.24
N PRO A 232 21.47 29.48 0.33
CA PRO A 232 21.59 29.91 -1.06
C PRO A 232 21.69 28.72 -2.04
N SER A 233 21.44 28.97 -3.33
CA SER A 233 21.66 28.03 -4.43
C SER A 233 23.09 27.50 -4.47
N ARG A 234 23.26 26.17 -4.46
CA ARG A 234 24.49 25.50 -4.88
C ARG A 234 24.18 24.56 -6.04
N ASP A 235 24.54 25.03 -7.23
CA ASP A 235 24.85 24.17 -8.37
C ASP A 235 25.96 23.19 -7.96
N SER A 236 25.68 21.90 -8.04
CA SER A 236 26.69 20.84 -8.08
C SER A 236 26.12 19.68 -8.88
N GLN A 237 26.38 19.69 -10.18
CA GLN A 237 26.23 18.52 -11.03
C GLN A 237 27.18 17.42 -10.53
N ALA A 238 26.62 16.26 -10.21
CA ALA A 238 27.33 15.00 -10.00
C ALA A 238 26.74 13.92 -10.94
N PRO A 239 27.56 12.96 -11.40
CA PRO A 239 27.35 12.23 -12.66
C PRO A 239 26.28 11.13 -12.59
N LEU A 240 25.70 10.84 -13.77
CA LEU A 240 24.75 9.76 -14.07
C LEU A 240 25.17 8.43 -13.40
N SER A 241 24.55 8.10 -12.27
CA SER A 241 24.84 6.89 -11.50
C SER A 241 23.78 5.81 -11.77
N ALA A 242 24.24 4.58 -11.99
CA ALA A 242 23.46 3.41 -12.40
C ALA A 242 22.26 3.12 -11.48
N LYS A 243 21.20 2.53 -12.05
CA LYS A 243 20.02 2.06 -11.29
C LYS A 243 20.46 1.13 -10.15
N PRO A 244 19.96 1.31 -8.92
CA PRO A 244 20.27 0.40 -7.81
C PRO A 244 19.84 -1.03 -8.15
N SER A 245 20.69 -2.01 -7.85
CA SER A 245 20.36 -3.44 -7.98
C SER A 245 19.25 -3.84 -7.01
N LEU A 246 18.29 -4.65 -7.44
CA LEU A 246 17.18 -5.16 -6.64
C LEU A 246 17.49 -6.53 -6.00
N PRO A 247 16.87 -6.89 -4.86
CA PRO A 247 17.02 -8.21 -4.23
C PRO A 247 16.65 -9.41 -5.12
N THR A 248 15.88 -9.19 -6.18
CA THR A 248 15.51 -10.22 -7.17
C THR A 248 16.67 -10.61 -8.09
N GLN A 249 17.73 -9.81 -8.18
CA GLN A 249 18.87 -10.03 -9.06
C GLN A 249 19.97 -10.85 -8.37
N GLN A 250 20.61 -11.77 -9.11
CA GLN A 250 21.58 -12.73 -8.55
C GLN A 250 22.83 -12.09 -7.94
N ASP A 251 23.18 -10.90 -8.39
CA ASP A 251 24.32 -10.10 -7.94
C ASP A 251 24.03 -9.26 -6.69
N HIS A 252 22.78 -9.27 -6.18
CA HIS A 252 22.41 -8.52 -4.99
C HIS A 252 22.78 -9.24 -3.69
N ALA A 253 23.28 -8.50 -2.69
CA ALA A 253 23.70 -9.04 -1.40
C ALA A 253 22.58 -9.81 -0.67
N ASP A 254 21.34 -9.32 -0.76
CA ASP A 254 20.16 -9.96 -0.15
C ASP A 254 19.50 -11.05 -1.00
N HIS A 255 20.04 -11.38 -2.18
CA HIS A 255 19.40 -12.33 -3.11
C HIS A 255 19.18 -13.71 -2.48
N ALA A 256 20.17 -14.22 -1.75
CA ALA A 256 20.07 -15.53 -1.11
C ALA A 256 18.94 -15.59 -0.08
N LEU A 257 18.81 -14.54 0.76
CA LEU A 257 17.74 -14.44 1.76
C LEU A 257 16.37 -14.27 1.08
N TYR A 258 16.30 -13.46 0.02
CA TYR A 258 15.09 -13.31 -0.79
C TYR A 258 14.63 -14.65 -1.38
N GLN A 259 15.53 -15.46 -1.94
CA GLN A 259 15.20 -16.78 -2.51
C GLN A 259 14.72 -17.78 -1.45
N GLN A 260 15.29 -17.76 -0.24
CA GLN A 260 14.84 -18.60 0.86
C GLN A 260 13.40 -18.26 1.27
N ILE A 261 13.10 -16.98 1.43
CA ILE A 261 11.75 -16.50 1.77
C ILE A 261 10.77 -16.84 0.64
N LYS A 262 11.15 -16.59 -0.62
CA LYS A 262 10.36 -16.95 -1.81
C LYS A 262 9.99 -18.43 -1.80
N GLY A 263 10.97 -19.31 -1.62
CA GLY A 263 10.72 -20.75 -1.55
C GLY A 263 9.84 -21.18 -0.37
N GLY A 264 9.89 -20.45 0.75
CA GLY A 264 8.98 -20.64 1.88
C GLY A 264 7.54 -20.25 1.55
N VAL A 265 7.35 -19.10 0.90
CA VAL A 265 6.04 -18.61 0.46
C VAL A 265 5.46 -19.50 -0.65
N GLU A 266 6.26 -19.98 -1.60
CA GLU A 266 5.83 -20.94 -2.63
C GLU A 266 5.32 -22.25 -2.02
N LYS A 267 6.00 -22.76 -0.99
CA LYS A 267 5.54 -23.94 -0.24
C LYS A 267 4.24 -23.65 0.52
N LEU A 268 4.13 -22.47 1.12
CA LEU A 268 2.93 -22.04 1.82
C LEU A 268 1.74 -21.97 0.84
N ASP A 269 1.93 -21.39 -0.33
CA ASP A 269 0.91 -21.33 -1.37
C ASP A 269 0.47 -22.72 -1.82
N ALA A 270 1.42 -23.61 -2.12
CA ALA A 270 1.14 -24.99 -2.51
C ALA A 270 0.36 -25.77 -1.43
N GLN A 271 0.68 -25.57 -0.15
CA GLN A 271 -0.04 -26.19 0.98
C GLN A 271 -1.51 -25.74 1.06
N HIS A 272 -1.81 -24.52 0.62
CA HIS A 272 -3.15 -23.95 0.59
C HIS A 272 -3.83 -24.05 -0.78
N GLY A 273 -3.27 -24.83 -1.72
CA GLY A 273 -3.84 -25.02 -3.06
C GLY A 273 -3.80 -23.75 -3.92
N ARG A 274 -2.88 -22.83 -3.61
CA ARG A 274 -2.66 -21.59 -4.34
C ARG A 274 -1.44 -21.71 -5.25
N GLU A 275 -1.47 -21.01 -6.37
CA GLU A 275 -0.30 -20.79 -7.20
C GLU A 275 0.38 -19.48 -6.81
N TRP A 276 1.69 -19.40 -7.06
CA TRP A 276 2.48 -18.19 -6.84
C TRP A 276 1.89 -17.00 -7.63
N ASP A 277 1.62 -15.90 -6.93
CA ASP A 277 1.02 -14.71 -7.52
C ASP A 277 1.60 -13.38 -6.98
N GLY A 278 0.96 -12.26 -7.34
CA GLY A 278 1.40 -10.94 -6.89
C GLY A 278 1.31 -10.72 -5.38
N SER A 279 0.42 -11.42 -4.67
CA SER A 279 0.39 -11.40 -3.21
C SER A 279 1.56 -12.18 -2.61
N SER A 280 1.97 -13.28 -3.25
CA SER A 280 3.17 -14.06 -2.90
C SER A 280 4.45 -13.23 -3.09
N GLN A 281 4.49 -12.41 -4.15
CA GLN A 281 5.58 -11.45 -4.40
C GLN A 281 5.66 -10.37 -3.31
N ARG A 282 4.53 -9.71 -3.01
CA ARG A 282 4.47 -8.67 -1.95
C ARG A 282 4.77 -9.24 -0.57
N MET A 283 4.25 -10.44 -0.28
CA MET A 283 4.57 -11.15 0.94
C MET A 283 6.07 -11.43 1.04
N THR A 284 6.69 -11.94 -0.03
CA THR A 284 8.13 -12.22 -0.04
C THR A 284 8.96 -10.96 0.18
N ALA A 285 8.61 -9.85 -0.46
CA ALA A 285 9.33 -8.58 -0.30
C ALA A 285 9.14 -7.99 1.12
N SER A 286 7.92 -8.05 1.67
CA SER A 286 7.61 -7.61 3.03
C SER A 286 8.29 -8.46 4.09
N LEU A 287 8.35 -9.76 3.87
CA LEU A 287 9.07 -10.70 4.72
C LEU A 287 10.58 -10.51 4.64
N LEU A 288 11.14 -10.11 3.49
CA LEU A 288 12.56 -9.76 3.40
C LEU A 288 12.89 -8.55 4.27
N VAL A 289 12.02 -7.54 4.27
CA VAL A 289 12.15 -6.40 5.20
C VAL A 289 12.15 -6.89 6.65
N LEU A 290 11.13 -7.66 7.03
CA LEU A 290 10.98 -8.20 8.38
C LEU A 290 12.22 -9.00 8.82
N ALA A 291 12.73 -9.86 7.94
CA ALA A 291 13.93 -10.66 8.22
C ALA A 291 15.12 -9.76 8.57
N LYS A 292 15.34 -8.68 7.81
CA LYS A 292 16.46 -7.78 8.01
C LYS A 292 16.28 -6.88 9.25
N GLU A 293 15.07 -6.43 9.52
CA GLU A 293 14.75 -5.63 10.71
C GLU A 293 14.95 -6.45 12.01
N GLU A 294 14.57 -7.72 12.00
CA GLU A 294 14.74 -8.63 13.14
C GLU A 294 16.10 -9.35 13.17
N GLY A 295 17.01 -8.98 12.27
CA GLY A 295 18.37 -9.51 12.23
C GLY A 295 18.47 -10.99 11.86
N LEU A 296 17.45 -11.56 11.19
CA LEU A 296 17.53 -12.90 10.62
C LEU A 296 18.55 -12.92 9.47
N THR A 297 19.45 -13.90 9.53
CA THR A 297 20.52 -14.07 8.52
C THR A 297 20.20 -15.17 7.51
N ARG A 298 19.24 -16.03 7.84
CA ARG A 298 18.63 -17.02 6.95
C ARG A 298 17.17 -17.25 7.38
N VAL A 299 16.35 -17.78 6.48
CA VAL A 299 14.98 -18.21 6.77
C VAL A 299 14.83 -19.68 6.39
N ASP A 300 14.54 -20.51 7.39
CA ASP A 300 14.36 -21.95 7.22
C ASP A 300 12.88 -22.30 7.00
N HIS A 301 11.96 -21.55 7.62
CA HIS A 301 10.51 -21.74 7.47
C HIS A 301 9.74 -20.42 7.37
N VAL A 302 8.70 -20.42 6.53
CA VAL A 302 7.65 -19.40 6.47
C VAL A 302 6.34 -20.10 6.84
N LEU A 303 5.69 -19.65 7.91
CA LEU A 303 4.55 -20.35 8.51
C LEU A 303 3.41 -19.38 8.80
N LEU A 304 2.17 -19.86 8.69
CA LEU A 304 1.00 -19.15 9.18
C LEU A 304 0.68 -19.54 10.62
N ASN A 305 0.04 -18.64 11.37
CA ASN A 305 -0.44 -18.97 12.70
C ASN A 305 -1.60 -19.99 12.65
N SER A 306 -1.60 -20.91 13.61
CA SER A 306 -2.79 -21.70 13.95
C SER A 306 -3.83 -20.82 14.65
N PRO A 307 -5.13 -21.16 14.57
CA PRO A 307 -6.16 -20.42 15.28
C PRO A 307 -5.96 -20.51 16.80
N THR A 308 -6.19 -19.39 17.48
CA THR A 308 -6.16 -19.25 18.94
C THR A 308 -7.41 -18.48 19.40
N ASP A 309 -7.64 -18.35 20.70
CA ASP A 309 -8.76 -17.56 21.24
C ASP A 309 -8.76 -16.08 20.79
N LYS A 310 -7.64 -15.56 20.29
CA LYS A 310 -7.46 -14.17 19.89
C LYS A 310 -7.19 -13.94 18.41
N LEU A 311 -6.79 -14.98 17.68
CA LEU A 311 -6.34 -14.87 16.29
C LEU A 311 -6.94 -15.99 15.46
N ALA A 312 -7.51 -15.64 14.32
CA ALA A 312 -7.96 -16.62 13.34
C ALA A 312 -6.76 -17.33 12.69
N ALA A 313 -7.00 -18.50 12.08
CA ALA A 313 -5.96 -19.19 11.31
C ALA A 313 -5.46 -18.30 10.17
N GLY A 314 -4.14 -18.17 10.01
CA GLY A 314 -3.55 -17.40 8.91
C GLY A 314 -3.56 -15.87 9.06
N GLU A 315 -3.96 -15.32 10.19
CA GLU A 315 -3.93 -13.88 10.49
C GLU A 315 -2.50 -13.32 10.60
N LYS A 316 -1.52 -14.14 11.00
CA LYS A 316 -0.10 -13.81 11.06
C LYS A 316 0.75 -14.78 10.25
N VAL A 317 1.82 -14.23 9.67
CA VAL A 317 2.89 -14.98 9.03
C VAL A 317 4.17 -14.84 9.85
N PHE A 318 4.90 -15.94 10.00
CA PHE A 318 6.13 -16.05 10.77
C PHE A 318 7.29 -16.44 9.87
N LEU A 319 8.44 -15.82 10.12
CA LEU A 319 9.74 -16.29 9.66
C LEU A 319 10.43 -17.01 10.81
N VAL A 320 11.00 -18.17 10.53
CA VAL A 320 11.74 -18.96 11.52
C VAL A 320 13.12 -19.29 10.97
N GLN A 321 14.14 -19.00 11.78
CA GLN A 321 15.51 -19.44 11.60
C GLN A 321 15.82 -20.53 12.63
N GLY A 322 16.21 -21.71 12.15
CA GLY A 322 16.38 -22.93 12.93
C GLY A 322 15.19 -23.88 12.81
N THR A 323 15.33 -25.08 13.38
CA THR A 323 14.23 -26.06 13.42
C THR A 323 13.20 -25.69 14.48
N GLN A 324 11.92 -25.96 14.24
CA GLN A 324 10.85 -25.63 15.20
C GLN A 324 11.02 -26.29 16.58
N SER A 325 11.71 -27.43 16.66
CA SER A 325 12.05 -28.14 17.89
C SER A 325 13.31 -27.62 18.60
N ASP A 326 14.03 -26.67 18.00
CA ASP A 326 15.20 -26.04 18.60
C ASP A 326 14.75 -24.89 19.52
N PRO A 327 15.03 -24.93 20.83
CA PRO A 327 14.71 -23.84 21.75
C PRO A 327 15.41 -22.51 21.41
N ALA A 328 16.50 -22.55 20.64
CA ALA A 328 17.26 -21.38 20.21
C ALA A 328 16.83 -20.83 18.85
N HIS A 329 15.68 -21.26 18.29
CA HIS A 329 15.18 -20.71 17.04
C HIS A 329 14.92 -19.19 17.17
N LEU A 330 15.28 -18.44 16.13
CA LEU A 330 14.86 -17.05 16.01
C LEU A 330 13.56 -16.99 15.22
N ARG A 331 12.64 -16.13 15.64
CA ARG A 331 11.39 -15.91 14.93
C ARG A 331 11.10 -14.43 14.78
N ALA A 332 10.53 -14.09 13.64
CA ALA A 332 9.96 -12.79 13.35
C ALA A 332 8.54 -12.98 12.85
N ASP A 333 7.68 -11.98 13.03
CA ASP A 333 6.30 -12.08 12.57
C ASP A 333 5.74 -10.75 12.06
N MET A 334 4.72 -10.86 11.19
CA MET A 334 3.89 -9.74 10.79
C MET A 334 2.47 -10.21 10.49
N ALA A 335 1.55 -9.26 10.38
CA ALA A 335 0.20 -9.56 9.92
C ALA A 335 0.27 -10.05 8.46
N THR A 336 -0.39 -11.18 8.16
CA THR A 336 -0.41 -11.74 6.80
C THR A 336 -0.96 -10.72 5.80
N MET A 337 -1.99 -9.96 6.22
CA MET A 337 -2.58 -8.91 5.41
C MET A 337 -1.60 -7.77 5.09
N GLN A 338 -0.78 -7.36 6.07
CA GLN A 338 0.26 -6.37 5.82
C GLN A 338 1.25 -6.92 4.78
N ALA A 339 1.71 -8.16 4.95
CA ALA A 339 2.66 -8.79 4.05
C ALA A 339 2.14 -8.83 2.59
N VAL A 340 0.86 -9.14 2.38
CA VAL A 340 0.27 -9.22 1.03
C VAL A 340 -0.22 -7.88 0.48
N GLN A 341 -0.22 -6.79 1.25
CA GLN A 341 -0.69 -5.47 0.79
C GLN A 341 0.44 -4.47 0.59
N THR A 342 1.53 -4.57 1.34
CA THR A 342 2.67 -3.67 1.17
C THR A 342 3.23 -3.79 -0.25
N PRO A 343 3.26 -2.68 -1.02
CA PRO A 343 3.82 -2.69 -2.36
C PRO A 343 5.29 -3.15 -2.37
N GLU A 344 5.64 -4.00 -3.34
CA GLU A 344 6.98 -4.60 -3.42
C GLU A 344 8.11 -3.55 -3.54
N ASN A 345 7.86 -2.47 -4.30
CA ASN A 345 8.81 -1.36 -4.41
C ASN A 345 9.08 -0.69 -3.05
N GLN A 346 8.02 -0.46 -2.26
CA GLN A 346 8.15 0.11 -0.91
C GLN A 346 8.96 -0.82 0.01
N SER A 347 8.77 -2.13 -0.11
CA SER A 347 9.59 -3.10 0.61
C SER A 347 11.07 -3.04 0.18
N PHE A 348 11.36 -2.94 -1.12
CA PHE A 348 12.74 -2.88 -1.62
C PHE A 348 13.46 -1.57 -1.28
N GLU A 349 12.78 -0.43 -1.34
CA GLU A 349 13.31 0.85 -0.86
C GLU A 349 13.67 0.77 0.63
N ARG A 350 12.85 0.08 1.43
CA ARG A 350 13.14 -0.16 2.84
C ARG A 350 14.34 -1.09 3.02
N VAL A 351 14.45 -2.18 2.26
CA VAL A 351 15.63 -3.07 2.26
C VAL A 351 16.91 -2.29 1.95
N GLN A 352 16.87 -1.42 0.94
CA GLN A 352 18.01 -0.57 0.56
C GLN A 352 18.40 0.38 1.71
N SER A 353 17.40 1.00 2.35
CA SER A 353 17.62 1.90 3.49
C SER A 353 18.25 1.17 4.69
N ILE A 354 17.80 -0.07 4.97
CA ILE A 354 18.38 -0.93 6.03
C ILE A 354 19.84 -1.25 5.70
N ASN A 355 20.15 -1.60 4.46
CA ASN A 355 21.52 -1.91 4.02
C ASN A 355 22.47 -0.73 4.17
N GLN A 356 22.02 0.46 3.77
CA GLN A 356 22.81 1.68 3.91
C GLN A 356 23.10 2.00 5.39
N ALA A 357 22.08 1.91 6.25
CA ALA A 357 22.23 2.14 7.67
C ALA A 357 23.19 1.14 8.32
N GLN A 358 23.10 -0.15 7.99
CA GLN A 358 24.00 -1.19 8.49
C GLN A 358 25.45 -0.97 8.04
N SER A 359 25.65 -0.55 6.78
CA SER A 359 26.98 -0.28 6.24
C SER A 359 27.66 0.89 6.97
N GLN A 360 26.93 1.99 7.19
CA GLN A 360 27.45 3.16 7.92
C GLN A 360 27.82 2.83 9.37
N VAL A 361 27.01 2.04 10.06
CA VAL A 361 27.31 1.60 11.43
C VAL A 361 28.60 0.76 11.46
N ARG A 362 28.78 -0.13 10.46
CA ARG A 362 29.97 -0.97 10.35
C ARG A 362 31.23 -0.14 10.09
N GLU A 363 31.15 0.86 9.21
CA GLU A 363 32.25 1.77 8.92
C GLU A 363 32.64 2.61 10.14
N GLN A 364 31.67 3.13 10.89
CA GLN A 364 31.95 3.86 12.14
C GLN A 364 32.60 2.96 13.20
N GLN A 365 32.13 1.73 13.37
CA GLN A 365 32.74 0.77 14.30
C GLN A 365 34.20 0.47 13.92
N GLN A 366 34.48 0.25 12.63
CA GLN A 366 35.85 0.03 12.15
C GLN A 366 36.75 1.24 12.37
N ALA A 367 36.26 2.46 12.18
CA ALA A 367 37.01 3.69 12.45
C ALA A 367 37.33 3.87 13.94
N LEU A 368 36.39 3.52 14.83
CA LEU A 368 36.58 3.52 16.28
C LEU A 368 37.61 2.47 16.73
N GLU A 369 37.59 1.27 16.15
CA GLU A 369 38.59 0.23 16.45
C GLU A 369 39.99 0.61 15.97
N GLN A 370 40.13 1.21 14.78
CA GLN A 370 41.43 1.69 14.27
C GLN A 370 42.02 2.81 15.12
N SER A 371 41.19 3.76 15.58
CA SER A 371 41.65 4.86 16.44
C SER A 371 42.10 4.40 17.83
N GLN A 372 41.52 3.33 18.37
CA GLN A 372 41.96 2.72 19.63
C GLN A 372 43.28 1.94 19.50
N GLN A 373 43.57 1.35 18.33
CA GLN A 373 44.84 0.65 18.09
C GLN A 373 46.03 1.60 17.89
N THR A 374 45.79 2.85 17.46
CA THR A 374 46.86 3.87 17.30
C THR A 374 47.36 4.50 18.60
N VAL A 375 46.76 4.20 19.77
CA VAL A 375 47.20 4.72 21.08
C VAL A 375 47.82 3.59 21.92
N THR A 376 48.96 3.05 21.46
CA THR A 376 49.87 2.31 22.35
C THR A 376 51.05 3.23 22.68
N PRO A 377 51.23 3.71 23.93
CA PRO A 377 52.36 4.57 24.26
C PRO A 377 53.69 3.80 24.14
N PRO A 378 54.78 4.43 23.67
CA PRO A 378 56.10 3.80 23.74
C PRO A 378 56.44 3.57 25.21
N GLY A 379 56.72 2.32 25.57
CA GLY A 379 57.09 1.92 26.93
C GLY A 379 58.35 2.64 27.43
N PRO A 380 58.54 2.76 28.75
CA PRO A 380 59.65 3.52 29.32
C PRO A 380 61.00 2.86 29.00
N THR A 381 61.88 3.62 28.37
CA THR A 381 63.27 3.22 28.10
C THR A 381 64.04 3.17 29.42
N MET A 382 64.10 1.99 30.05
CA MET A 382 65.05 1.70 31.11
C MET A 382 66.44 1.57 30.49
N THR A 383 67.32 2.54 30.71
CA THR A 383 68.76 2.37 30.47
C THR A 383 69.49 2.49 31.81
N ARG A 384 70.30 1.47 32.05
CA ARG A 384 71.01 1.10 33.27
C ARG A 384 72.31 1.88 33.47
#